data_AF-A0A510XVE9-F1
#
_entry.id   AF-A0A510XVE9-F1
#
_cell.length_a   1.000
_cell.length_b   1.000
_cell.length_c   1.000
_cell.angle_alpha   90.00
_cell.angle_beta   90.00
_cell.angle_gamma   90.00
#
_symmetry.space_group_name_H-M   'P 1'
#
loop_
_entity.id
_entity.type
_entity.pdbx_description
1 polymer ?
#
loop_
_entity_poly.entity_id
_entity_poly.type
_entity_poly.pdbx_seq_one_letter_code
_entity_poly.pdbx_strand_id
1 'polypeptide(L)'
;MKQNRFLIAASALSFIASLLHVACIFGGPDWYRFFGAGEKMAQLAEQGSTYPTYVTLAIAVIIALWGLYALSGAGVILKLPLLKTALVLITAIYLVRGIAGLIIPF
;
A
#
# COMPACT_ATOMS: atom_id res chain seq x y z
N MET A 1 5.72 -24.03 -14.25
CA MET A 1 6.18 -23.08 -13.21
C MET A 1 5.31 -23.28 -11.98
N LYS A 2 5.86 -23.71 -10.84
CA LYS A 2 5.07 -23.89 -9.60
C LYS A 2 4.54 -22.51 -9.17
N GLN A 3 3.23 -22.34 -9.13
CA GLN A 3 2.60 -21.14 -8.59
C GLN A 3 2.98 -20.99 -7.12
N ASN A 4 3.61 -19.88 -6.78
CA ASN A 4 4.01 -19.62 -5.41
C ASN A 4 2.81 -19.04 -4.63
N ARG A 5 2.13 -19.90 -3.85
CA ARG A 5 0.93 -19.52 -3.08
C ARG A 5 1.17 -18.31 -2.16
N PHE A 6 2.39 -18.16 -1.63
CA PHE A 6 2.75 -17.00 -0.80
C PHE A 6 2.73 -15.69 -1.57
N LEU A 7 3.17 -15.69 -2.83
CA LEU A 7 3.16 -14.49 -3.68
C LEU A 7 1.75 -14.13 -4.15
N ILE A 8 0.88 -15.13 -4.33
CA ILE A 8 -0.54 -14.90 -4.60
C ILE A 8 -1.23 -14.27 -3.37
N ALA A 9 -0.95 -14.78 -2.17
CA ALA A 9 -1.45 -14.17 -0.94
C ALA A 9 -0.93 -12.73 -0.77
N ALA A 10 0.36 -12.49 -1.03
CA ALA A 10 0.95 -11.16 -0.98
C ALA A 10 0.32 -10.18 -2.00
N SER A 11 0.02 -10.64 -3.22
CA SER A 11 -0.67 -9.79 -4.19
C SER A 11 -2.09 -9.47 -3.76
N ALA A 12 -2.84 -10.47 -3.27
CA ALA A 12 -4.20 -10.29 -2.79
C ALA A 12 -4.27 -9.29 -1.62
N LEU A 13 -3.38 -9.44 -0.63
CA LEU A 13 -3.27 -8.50 0.50
C LEU A 13 -2.90 -7.09 0.04
N SER A 14 -2.00 -6.95 -0.95
CA SER A 14 -1.63 -5.64 -1.48
C SER A 14 -2.81 -4.99 -2.21
N PHE A 15 -3.59 -5.73 -2.99
CA PHE A 15 -4.80 -5.18 -3.62
C PHE A 15 -5.85 -4.77 -2.59
N ILE A 16 -6.08 -5.57 -1.55
CA ILE A 16 -6.98 -5.20 -0.45
C ILE A 16 -6.51 -3.92 0.23
N ALA A 17 -5.21 -3.81 0.53
CA ALA A 17 -4.64 -2.61 1.14
C ALA A 17 -4.76 -1.38 0.23
N SER A 18 -4.52 -1.52 -1.08
CA SER A 18 -4.74 -0.43 -2.05
C SER A 18 -6.19 0.01 -2.08
N LEU A 19 -7.14 -0.93 -2.09
CA LEU A 19 -8.57 -0.62 -2.10
C LEU A 19 -8.97 0.10 -0.80
N LEU A 20 -8.40 -0.30 0.33
CA LEU A 20 -8.62 0.33 1.62
C LEU A 20 -8.12 1.78 1.65
N HIS A 21 -6.97 2.07 1.03
CA HIS A 21 -6.47 3.45 0.88
C HIS A 21 -7.43 4.30 0.04
N VAL A 22 -7.97 3.75 -1.04
CA VAL A 22 -9.00 4.44 -1.84
C VAL A 22 -10.28 4.63 -1.03
N ALA A 23 -10.73 3.62 -0.28
CA ALA A 23 -11.89 3.73 0.59
C ALA A 23 -11.70 4.78 1.70
N CYS A 24 -10.47 4.97 2.20
CA CYS A 24 -10.12 6.01 3.16
C CYS A 24 -10.36 7.42 2.62
N ILE A 25 -10.17 7.64 1.32
CA ILE A 25 -10.50 8.90 0.65
C ILE A 25 -12.02 9.16 0.69
N PHE A 26 -12.84 8.13 0.44
CA PHE A 26 -14.30 8.25 0.48
C PHE A 26 -14.88 8.33 1.90
N GLY A 27 -14.23 7.65 2.86
CA GLY A 27 -14.60 7.68 4.27
C GLY A 27 -14.24 8.99 4.98
N GLY A 28 -13.43 9.84 4.34
CA GLY A 28 -13.15 11.18 4.80
C GLY A 28 -12.28 11.24 6.08
N PRO A 29 -12.38 12.34 6.85
CA PRO A 29 -11.49 12.62 7.98
C PRO A 29 -11.48 11.56 9.07
N ASP A 30 -12.65 10.98 9.37
CA ASP A 30 -12.78 9.96 10.40
C ASP A 30 -12.02 8.68 10.04
N TRP A 31 -11.99 8.33 8.75
CA TRP A 31 -11.18 7.21 8.28
C TRP A 31 -9.69 7.54 8.34
N TYR A 32 -9.28 8.77 8.02
CA TYR A 32 -7.88 9.18 8.20
C TYR A 32 -7.43 9.05 9.67
N ARG A 33 -8.29 9.39 10.64
CA ARG A 33 -8.01 9.17 12.07
C ARG A 33 -7.99 7.68 12.42
N PHE A 34 -8.98 6.92 11.97
CA PHE A 34 -9.10 5.49 12.26
C PHE A 34 -7.92 4.68 11.73
N PHE A 35 -7.42 5.01 10.53
CA PHE A 35 -6.25 4.36 9.92
C PHE A 35 -4.91 4.92 10.44
N GLY A 36 -4.92 5.88 11.37
CA GLY A 36 -3.71 6.42 11.97
C GLY A 36 -2.88 7.29 11.02
N ALA A 37 -3.51 7.97 10.06
CA ALA A 37 -2.82 8.92 9.16
C ALA A 37 -2.32 10.19 9.89
N GLY A 38 -2.59 10.31 11.20
CA GLY A 38 -2.23 11.43 12.06
C GLY A 38 -3.26 12.56 12.04
N GLU A 39 -3.39 13.27 13.16
CA GLU A 39 -4.41 14.31 13.34
C GLU A 39 -4.28 15.44 12.31
N LYS A 40 -3.06 15.75 11.88
CA LYS A 40 -2.79 16.76 10.85
C LYS A 40 -3.41 16.39 9.49
N MET A 41 -3.40 15.10 9.12
CA MET A 41 -4.00 14.65 7.86
C MET A 41 -5.53 14.65 7.93
N ALA A 42 -6.09 14.29 9.09
CA ALA A 42 -7.53 14.36 9.31
C ALA A 42 -8.05 15.81 9.30
N GLN A 43 -7.36 16.75 9.96
CA GLN A 43 -7.73 18.17 9.93
C GLN A 43 -7.62 18.77 8.53
N LEU A 44 -6.59 18.40 7.75
CA LEU A 44 -6.48 18.82 6.35
C LEU A 44 -7.65 18.28 5.51
N ALA A 45 -8.10 17.06 5.77
CA ALA A 45 -9.26 16.48 5.11
C ALA A 45 -10.57 17.18 5.53
N GLU A 46 -10.73 17.54 6.81
CA GLU A 46 -11.87 18.33 7.31
C GLU A 46 -11.93 19.72 6.68
N GLN A 47 -10.78 20.34 6.46
CA GLN A 47 -10.66 21.64 5.80
C GLN A 47 -10.93 21.57 4.29
N GLY A 48 -11.27 20.40 3.74
CA GLY A 48 -11.51 20.21 2.31
C GLY A 48 -10.24 20.27 1.45
N SER A 49 -9.06 20.10 2.06
CA SER A 49 -7.81 20.06 1.31
C SER A 49 -7.76 18.80 0.44
N THR A 50 -7.31 18.94 -0.80
CA THR A 50 -7.07 17.80 -1.69
C THR A 50 -5.75 17.08 -1.38
N TYR A 51 -4.91 17.65 -0.51
CA TYR A 51 -3.61 17.09 -0.16
C TYR A 51 -3.68 15.67 0.41
N PRO A 52 -4.53 15.36 1.42
CA PRO A 52 -4.66 14.00 1.94
C PRO A 52 -5.12 13.02 0.86
N THR A 53 -6.05 13.43 0.00
CA THR A 53 -6.53 12.63 -1.12
C THR A 53 -5.42 12.27 -2.10
N TYR A 54 -4.63 13.23 -2.58
CA TYR A 54 -3.53 12.97 -3.52
C TYR A 54 -2.46 12.07 -2.93
N VAL A 55 -2.07 12.30 -1.67
CA VAL A 55 -1.07 11.46 -0.99
C VAL A 55 -1.56 10.02 -0.85
N THR A 56 -2.80 9.84 -0.42
CA THR A 56 -3.39 8.51 -0.17
C THR A 56 -3.62 7.75 -1.47
N LEU A 57 -4.01 8.46 -2.53
CA LEU A 57 -4.12 7.92 -3.88
C LEU A 57 -2.76 7.49 -4.41
N ALA A 58 -1.72 8.31 -4.25
CA ALA A 58 -0.36 7.97 -4.66
C ALA A 58 0.14 6.68 -3.96
N ILE A 59 -0.10 6.56 -2.65
CA ILE A 59 0.22 5.36 -1.88
C ILE A 59 -0.58 4.16 -2.40
N ALA A 60 -1.88 4.31 -2.65
CA ALA A 60 -2.72 3.25 -3.19
C ALA A 60 -2.17 2.71 -4.53
N VAL A 61 -1.81 3.61 -5.45
CA VAL A 61 -1.21 3.22 -6.74
C VAL A 61 0.10 2.45 -6.56
N ILE A 62 0.97 2.91 -5.65
CA ILE A 62 2.24 2.21 -5.36
C ILE A 62 1.97 0.80 -4.82
N ILE A 63 1.05 0.65 -3.87
CA ILE A 63 0.70 -0.66 -3.30
C ILE A 63 0.05 -1.56 -4.35
N ALA A 64 -0.81 -1.02 -5.22
CA ALA A 64 -1.38 -1.77 -6.35
C ALA A 64 -0.28 -2.29 -7.30
N LEU A 65 0.71 -1.45 -7.61
CA LEU A 65 1.87 -1.85 -8.42
C LEU A 65 2.65 -2.97 -7.74
N TRP A 66 2.89 -2.89 -6.43
CA TRP A 66 3.55 -3.97 -5.68
C TRP A 66 2.75 -5.29 -5.73
N GLY A 67 1.41 -5.20 -5.68
CA GLY A 67 0.52 -6.33 -5.91
C GLY A 67 0.69 -6.97 -7.30
N LEU A 68 0.81 -6.16 -8.35
CA LEU A 68 1.12 -6.64 -9.71
C LEU A 68 2.50 -7.31 -9.77
N TYR A 69 3.54 -6.73 -9.15
CA TYR A 69 4.87 -7.35 -9.11
C TYR A 69 4.86 -8.70 -8.38
N ALA A 70 4.12 -8.82 -7.28
CA ALA A 70 3.93 -10.09 -6.57
C ALA A 70 3.20 -11.13 -7.45
N LEU A 71 2.18 -10.71 -8.19
CA LEU A 71 1.43 -11.57 -9.12
C LEU A 71 2.33 -12.05 -10.29
N SER A 72 3.22 -11.17 -10.78
CA SER A 72 4.25 -11.52 -11.76
C SER A 72 5.25 -12.54 -11.21
N GLY A 73 5.67 -12.37 -9.96
CA GLY A 73 6.57 -13.30 -9.27
C GLY A 73 5.94 -14.65 -8.97
N ALA A 74 4.63 -14.68 -8.75
CA ALA A 74 3.85 -15.91 -8.59
C ALA A 74 3.74 -16.74 -9.89
N GLY A 75 4.11 -16.14 -11.03
CA GLY A 75 4.00 -16.77 -12.35
C GLY A 75 2.57 -16.79 -12.90
N VAL A 76 1.70 -15.90 -12.40
CA VAL A 76 0.30 -15.76 -12.86
C VAL A 76 0.19 -14.79 -14.05
N ILE A 77 1.04 -13.76 -14.11
CA ILE A 77 1.13 -12.81 -15.24
C ILE A 77 2.51 -12.86 -15.92
N LEU A 78 2.66 -12.13 -17.04
CA LEU A 78 3.94 -12.01 -17.75
C LEU A 78 5.07 -11.60 -16.79
N LYS A 79 6.24 -12.23 -16.94
CA LYS A 79 7.44 -11.91 -16.17
C LYS A 79 7.89 -10.49 -16.52
N LEU A 80 7.71 -9.57 -15.58
CA LEU A 80 8.28 -8.22 -15.68
C LEU A 80 9.81 -8.29 -15.51
N PRO A 81 10.58 -7.47 -16.24
CA PRO A 81 12.03 -7.39 -16.06
C PRO A 81 12.33 -6.88 -14.63
N LEU A 82 13.43 -7.36 -14.02
CA LEU A 82 13.88 -7.03 -12.64
C LEU A 82 12.98 -7.50 -11.47
N LEU A 83 12.18 -8.55 -11.69
CA LEU A 83 11.25 -9.09 -10.70
C LEU A 83 11.87 -9.39 -9.31
N LYS A 84 13.06 -10.01 -9.28
CA LYS A 84 13.78 -10.30 -8.03
C LYS A 84 14.17 -9.03 -7.28
N THR A 85 14.72 -8.04 -7.99
CA THR A 85 15.12 -6.75 -7.43
C THR A 85 13.92 -6.00 -6.87
N ALA A 86 12.80 -5.97 -7.62
CA ALA A 86 11.56 -5.34 -7.17
C ALA A 86 11.03 -5.99 -5.88
N LEU A 87 10.95 -7.33 -5.82
CA LEU A 87 10.49 -8.04 -4.62
C LEU A 87 11.38 -7.78 -3.39
N VAL A 88 12.70 -7.78 -3.57
CA VAL A 88 13.64 -7.45 -2.49
C VAL A 88 13.42 -6.02 -2.00
N LEU A 89 13.27 -5.07 -2.92
CA LEU A 89 13.03 -3.66 -2.60
C LEU A 89 11.69 -3.48 -1.85
N ILE A 90 10.61 -4.10 -2.35
CA ILE A 90 9.28 -4.06 -1.72
C ILE A 90 9.35 -4.65 -0.30
N THR A 91 10.02 -5.79 -0.14
CA THR A 91 10.18 -6.42 1.17
C THR A 91 10.96 -5.51 2.12
N ALA A 92 12.05 -4.91 1.65
CA ALA A 92 12.82 -3.96 2.45
C ALA A 92 11.97 -2.74 2.87
N ILE A 93 11.18 -2.18 1.94
CA ILE A 93 10.29 -1.04 2.23
C ILE A 93 9.20 -1.44 3.24
N TYR A 94 8.59 -2.62 3.11
CA TYR A 94 7.62 -3.11 4.08
C TYR A 94 8.23 -3.38 5.45
N LEU A 95 9.45 -3.91 5.50
CA LEU A 95 10.17 -4.11 6.76
C LEU A 95 10.45 -2.76 7.44
N VAL A 96 10.96 -1.79 6.67
CA VAL A 96 11.21 -0.43 7.15
C VAL A 96 9.91 0.23 7.59
N ARG A 97 8.81 0.10 6.84
CA ARG A 97 7.50 0.63 7.25
C ARG A 97 6.97 -0.02 8.51
N GLY A 98 7.12 -1.34 8.65
CA GLY A 98 6.68 -2.08 9.84
C GLY A 98 7.45 -1.66 11.08
N ILE A 99 8.78 -1.55 10.96
CA ILE A 99 9.65 -1.09 12.06
C ILE A 99 9.40 0.38 12.36
N ALA A 100 9.29 1.25 11.34
CA ALA A 100 8.98 2.66 11.53
C ALA A 100 7.62 2.86 12.21
N GLY A 101 6.60 2.07 11.86
CA GLY A 101 5.30 2.11 12.54
C GLY A 101 5.33 1.62 13.99
N LEU A 102 6.33 0.81 14.37
CA LEU A 102 6.53 0.41 15.77
C LEU A 102 7.29 1.49 16.56
N ILE A 103 8.28 2.14 15.92
CA ILE A 103 9.22 3.07 16.57
C ILE A 103 8.67 4.50 16.60
N ILE A 104 7.90 4.91 15.60
CA ILE A 104 7.33 6.25 15.49
C ILE A 104 5.90 6.16 16.04
N PRO A 105 5.66 6.56 17.30
CA PRO A 105 4.30 6.71 17.79
C PRO A 105 3.66 7.84 16.97
N PHE A 106 2.59 7.47 16.28
CA PHE A 106 1.66 8.33 15.56
C PHE A 106 0.98 9.33 16.50
#